data_AF-A0A6G7XXZ7-F1
#
_entry.id   AF-A0A6G7XXZ7-F1
#
_cell.length_a   1.000
_cell.length_b   1.000
_cell.length_c   1.000
_cell.angle_alpha   90.00
_cell.angle_beta   90.00
_cell.angle_gamma   90.00
#
_symmetry.space_group_name_H-M   'P 1'
#
loop_
_entity.id
_entity.type
_entity.pdbx_description
1 polymer ?
#
loop_
_entity_poly.entity_id
_entity_poly.type
_entity_poly.pdbx_seq_one_letter_code
_entity_poly.pdbx_strand_id
1 'polypeptide(L)' 'MTQKNTKKKNDNKKNNSSYNKAVLMSIVLLFMGIFDKILYPNNDWPLLRMANYIVMLALFIAIVMQFIKMMKDGKKGK' A
#
# COMPACT_ATOMS: atom_id res chain seq x y z
N MET A 1 6.22 -38.03 -12.10
CA MET A 1 5.91 -36.80 -12.86
C MET A 1 4.78 -36.02 -12.19
N THR A 2 5.02 -35.33 -11.07
CA THR A 2 3.93 -34.76 -10.25
C THR A 2 4.28 -33.47 -9.50
N GLN A 3 5.31 -32.73 -9.92
CA GLN A 3 5.72 -31.48 -9.24
C GLN A 3 5.26 -30.17 -9.91
N LYS A 4 4.65 -30.22 -11.12
CA LYS A 4 4.25 -28.99 -11.82
C LYS A 4 2.97 -28.33 -11.29
N ASN A 5 2.09 -29.06 -10.60
CA ASN A 5 0.78 -28.54 -10.17
C ASN A 5 0.77 -27.84 -8.80
N THR A 6 1.77 -28.06 -7.94
CA THR A 6 1.87 -27.39 -6.63
C THR A 6 2.43 -25.98 -6.72
N LYS A 7 3.24 -25.67 -7.74
CA LYS A 7 3.80 -24.33 -7.97
C LYS A 7 2.71 -23.33 -8.36
N LYS A 8 1.84 -23.70 -9.30
CA LYS A 8 0.77 -22.84 -9.85
C LYS A 8 -0.29 -22.43 -8.81
N LYS A 9 -0.49 -23.25 -7.77
CA LYS A 9 -1.47 -22.96 -6.69
C LYS A 9 -0.90 -21.99 -5.64
N ASN A 10 0.43 -21.94 -5.48
CA ASN A 10 1.09 -21.10 -4.48
C ASN A 10 1.27 -19.65 -4.96
N ASP A 11 1.46 -19.45 -6.26
CA ASP A 11 1.58 -18.12 -6.86
C ASP A 11 0.25 -17.33 -6.78
N ASN A 12 -0.88 -18.02 -6.92
CA ASN A 12 -2.21 -17.40 -6.88
C ASN A 12 -2.62 -16.96 -5.46
N LYS A 13 -2.22 -17.72 -4.43
CA LYS A 13 -2.48 -17.37 -3.02
C LYS A 13 -1.58 -16.22 -2.53
N LYS A 14 -0.36 -16.14 -3.04
CA LYS A 14 0.63 -15.09 -2.70
C LYS A 14 0.26 -13.73 -3.30
N ASN A 15 -0.27 -13.71 -4.51
CA ASN A 15 -0.70 -12.49 -5.18
C ASN A 15 -1.92 -11.85 -4.50
N ASN A 16 -2.91 -12.64 -4.07
CA ASN A 16 -4.08 -12.13 -3.33
C ASN A 16 -3.70 -11.52 -1.98
N SER A 17 -2.75 -12.11 -1.26
CA SER A 17 -2.24 -11.56 0.02
C SER A 17 -1.56 -10.20 -0.16
N SER A 18 -0.74 -10.06 -1.20
CA SER A 18 -0.05 -8.80 -1.51
C SER A 18 -1.04 -7.72 -1.99
N TYR A 19 -2.01 -8.09 -2.82
CA TYR A 19 -3.05 -7.15 -3.29
C TYR A 19 -3.93 -6.66 -2.14
N ASN A 20 -4.38 -7.57 -1.25
CA ASN A 20 -5.12 -7.18 -0.05
C ASN A 20 -4.29 -6.27 0.86
N LYS A 21 -2.98 -6.49 1.00
CA LYS A 21 -2.10 -5.58 1.75
C LYS A 21 -2.01 -4.19 1.12
N ALA A 22 -1.89 -4.10 -0.20
CA ALA A 22 -1.84 -2.82 -0.90
C ALA A 22 -3.17 -2.05 -0.80
N VAL A 23 -4.30 -2.75 -0.94
CA VAL A 23 -5.65 -2.18 -0.76
C VAL A 23 -5.85 -1.72 0.69
N LEU A 24 -5.47 -2.53 1.68
CA LEU A 24 -5.57 -2.17 3.10
C LEU A 24 -4.71 -0.95 3.43
N MET A 25 -3.47 -0.88 2.92
CA MET A 25 -2.60 0.29 3.10
C MET A 25 -3.20 1.55 2.48
N SER A 26 -3.85 1.43 1.31
CA SER A 26 -4.51 2.57 0.66
C SER A 26 -5.72 3.06 1.44
N ILE A 27 -6.50 2.15 2.05
CA ILE A 27 -7.61 2.49 2.94
C ILE A 27 -7.09 3.20 4.20
N VAL A 28 -6.03 2.66 4.82
CA VAL A 28 -5.40 3.28 6.01
C VAL A 28 -4.92 4.70 5.71
N LEU A 29 -4.29 4.93 4.55
CA LEU A 29 -3.85 6.27 4.13
C LEU A 29 -5.04 7.25 4.05
N LEU A 30 -6.17 6.78 3.51
CA LEU A 30 -7.38 7.59 3.34
C LEU A 30 -8.00 7.96 4.70
N PHE A 31 -8.05 7.01 5.63
CA PHE A 31 -8.45 7.30 7.02
C PHE A 31 -7.48 8.27 7.69
N MET A 32 -6.17 8.12 7.50
CA MET A 32 -5.16 9.01 8.08
C MET A 32 -5.38 10.46 7.66
N GLY A 33 -5.73 10.71 6.39
CA GLY A 33 -6.09 12.04 5.88
C GLY A 33 -7.37 12.61 6.48
N ILE A 34 -8.39 11.77 6.70
CA ILE A 34 -9.63 12.18 7.37
C ILE A 34 -9.36 12.53 8.84
N PHE A 35 -8.61 11.68 9.55
CA PHE A 35 -8.23 11.92 10.93
C PHE A 35 -7.37 13.18 11.09
N ASP A 36 -6.48 13.51 10.13
CA ASP A 36 -5.73 14.77 10.16
C ASP A 36 -6.66 16.00 10.12
N LYS A 37 -7.71 15.96 9.28
CA LYS A 37 -8.71 17.02 9.23
C LYS A 37 -9.55 17.11 10.50
N ILE A 38 -9.85 15.98 11.15
CA ILE A 38 -10.66 15.94 12.38
C ILE A 38 -9.84 16.36 13.60
N LEU A 39 -8.59 15.89 13.73
CA LEU A 39 -7.73 16.15 14.89
C LEU A 39 -7.11 17.54 14.85
N TYR A 40 -6.88 18.09 13.65
CA TYR A 40 -6.30 19.41 13.46
C TYR A 40 -7.25 20.32 12.67
N PRO A 41 -8.46 20.60 13.18
CA PRO A 41 -9.43 21.43 12.46
C PRO A 41 -8.94 22.88 12.35
N ASN A 42 -8.16 23.34 13.33
CA ASN A 42 -7.55 24.67 13.37
C ASN A 42 -6.05 24.55 13.05
N ASN A 43 -5.53 25.47 12.26
CA ASN A 43 -4.17 25.45 11.69
C ASN A 43 -3.03 25.68 12.70
N ASP A 44 -3.32 25.56 14.00
CA ASP A 44 -2.49 26.11 15.08
C ASP A 44 -1.26 25.25 15.40
N TRP A 45 -1.15 24.02 14.86
CA TRP A 45 -0.03 23.10 15.10
C TRP A 45 0.70 22.73 13.79
N PRO A 46 1.33 23.71 13.11
CA PRO A 46 1.91 23.53 11.77
C PRO A 46 3.04 22.50 11.74
N LEU A 47 3.80 22.35 12.84
CA LEU A 47 4.98 21.48 12.90
C LEU A 47 4.60 20.00 12.95
N LEU A 48 3.64 19.63 13.81
CA LEU A 48 3.12 18.26 13.90
C LEU A 48 2.40 17.85 12.63
N ARG A 49 1.66 18.79 12.02
CA ARG A 49 0.97 18.57 10.75
C ARG A 49 1.93 18.36 9.58
N MET A 50 3.00 19.17 9.51
CA MET A 50 4.10 18.99 8.55
C MET A 50 4.73 17.60 8.67
N ALA A 51 5.05 17.17 9.88
CA ALA A 51 5.60 15.83 10.11
C ALA A 51 4.62 14.73 9.65
N ASN A 52 3.33 14.89 9.98
CA ASN A 52 2.28 13.94 9.56
C ASN A 52 2.14 13.87 8.03
N TYR A 53 2.19 15.02 7.34
CA TYR A 53 2.17 15.07 5.87
C TYR A 53 3.40 14.40 5.24
N ILE A 54 4.60 14.60 5.80
CA ILE A 54 5.82 13.94 5.31
C ILE A 54 5.70 12.42 5.45
N VAL A 55 5.16 11.94 6.58
CA VAL A 55 4.92 10.51 6.82
C VAL A 55 3.86 9.96 5.86
N MET A 56 2.75 10.66 5.65
CA MET A 56 1.73 10.28 4.66
C MET A 56 2.31 10.23 3.25
N LEU A 57 3.15 11.20 2.86
CA LEU A 57 3.79 11.23 1.55
C LEU A 57 4.72 10.02 1.36
N ALA A 58 5.52 9.69 2.38
CA ALA A 58 6.40 8.52 2.35
C ALA A 58 5.60 7.21 2.22
N LEU A 59 4.50 7.08 2.97
CA LEU A 59 3.58 5.94 2.89
C LEU A 59 2.93 5.83 1.50
N PHE A 60 2.49 6.95 0.93
CA PHE A 60 1.93 6.99 -0.41
C PHE A 60 2.93 6.49 -1.45
N ILE A 61 4.17 6.99 -1.42
CA ILE A 61 5.25 6.54 -2.31
C ILE A 61 5.51 5.03 -2.12
N ALA A 62 5.51 4.52 -0.89
CA ALA A 62 5.71 3.10 -0.62
C ALA A 62 4.59 2.22 -1.22
N ILE A 63 3.33 2.67 -1.15
CA ILE A 63 2.19 2.00 -1.78
C ILE A 63 2.35 1.99 -3.31
N VAL A 64 2.69 3.14 -3.90
CA VAL A 64 2.93 3.25 -5.35
C VAL A 64 4.08 2.34 -5.79
N MET A 65 5.19 2.29 -5.05
CA MET A 65 6.30 1.38 -5.35
C MET A 65 5.88 -0.10 -5.26
N GLN A 66 5.05 -0.49 -4.27
CA GLN A 66 4.51 -1.84 -4.20
C GLN A 66 3.62 -2.16 -5.42
N PHE A 67 2.77 -1.24 -5.84
CA PHE A 67 1.95 -1.39 -7.05
C PHE A 67 2.80 -1.51 -8.31
N ILE A 68 3.82 -0.68 -8.48
CA ILE A 68 4.76 -0.75 -9.61
C ILE A 68 5.48 -2.11 -9.61
N LYS A 69 5.91 -2.60 -8.44
CA LYS A 69 6.54 -3.91 -8.30
C LYS A 69 5.59 -5.03 -8.73
N MET A 70 4.32 -5.00 -8.28
CA MET A 70 3.30 -5.97 -8.71
C MET A 70 3.03 -5.91 -10.21
N MET A 71 2.96 -4.71 -10.82
CA MET A 71 2.79 -4.56 -12.27
C MET A 71 4.01 -5.08 -13.05
N LYS A 72 5.22 -4.84 -12.54
CA LYS A 72 6.47 -5.33 -13.16
C LYS A 72 6.60 -6.84 -13.08
N ASP A 73 6.21 -7.43 -11.95
CA ASP A 73 6.22 -8.89 -11.75
C ASP A 73 5.14 -9.58 -12.60
N GLY A 74 3.98 -8.95 -12.79
CA GLY A 74 2.95 -9.42 -13.72
C GLY A 74 3.38 -9.40 -15.20
N LYS A 75 4.34 -8.55 -15.57
CA LYS A 75 4.86 -8.43 -16.95
C LYS A 75 5.99 -9.43 -17.26
N LYS A 76 6.72 -9.92 -16.25
CA LYS A 76 7.81 -10.92 -16.40
C LYS A 76 7.32 -12.37 -16.51
N GLY A 77 6.01 -12.60 -16.38
CA GLY A 77 5.39 -13.93 -16.49
C GLY A 77 4.77 -14.26 -17.85
N LYS A 78 5.01 -13.45 -18.90
CA LYS A 78 4.66 -13.76 -20.29
C LYS A 78 5.90 -14.20 -21.06
#